data_AF-A0AAN0LZH3-F1
#
_entry.id   AF-A0AAN0LZH3-F1
#
_cell.length_a   1.000
_cell.length_b   1.000
_cell.length_c   1.000
_cell.angle_alpha   90.00
_cell.angle_beta   90.00
_cell.angle_gamma   90.00
#
_symmetry.space_group_name_H-M   'P 1'
#
loop_
_entity.id
_entity.type
_entity.pdbx_description
1 polymer ?
#
loop_
_entity_poly.entity_id
_entity_poly.type
_entity_poly.pdbx_seq_one_letter_code
_entity_poly.pdbx_strand_id
1 'polypeptide(L)' 'MEQTVKGVVDSAIFVNEQSGFGIFGIVLFNTNQKPLTIKGPISALELESFYEFTGTYREDPRFGMQFAVSAYRR' A
#
# COMPACT_ATOMS: atom_id res chain seq x y z
N MET A 1 10.90 -1.00 -12.46
CA MET A 1 10.37 0.31 -12.93
C MET A 1 9.38 0.79 -11.89
N GLU A 2 9.50 2.03 -11.44
CA GLU A 2 8.49 2.63 -10.55
C GLU A 2 7.17 2.81 -11.28
N GLN A 3 6.08 2.63 -10.55
CA GLN A 3 4.72 2.74 -11.02
C GLN A 3 3.89 3.52 -10.01
N THR A 4 2.74 4.02 -10.45
CA THR A 4 1.81 4.74 -9.60
C THR A 4 0.47 4.00 -9.59
N VAL A 5 -0.06 3.76 -8.39
CA VAL A 5 -1.36 3.11 -8.17
C VAL A 5 -2.23 4.01 -7.30
N LYS A 6 -3.55 3.93 -7.49
CA LYS A 6 -4.52 4.72 -6.72
C LYS A 6 -5.51 3.79 -6.06
N GLY A 7 -5.89 4.07 -4.82
CA GLY A 7 -6.83 3.21 -4.12
C GLY A 7 -7.24 3.74 -2.75
N VAL A 8 -8.23 3.08 -2.19
CA VAL A 8 -8.70 3.30 -0.82
C VAL A 8 -7.95 2.36 0.11
N VAL A 9 -7.49 2.87 1.25
CA VAL A 9 -6.92 2.04 2.32
C VAL A 9 -8.05 1.28 3.00
N ASP A 10 -8.06 -0.03 2.84
CA ASP A 10 -9.13 -0.90 3.33
C ASP A 10 -8.80 -1.47 4.71
N SER A 11 -7.55 -1.88 4.92
CA SER A 11 -7.14 -2.55 6.16
C SER A 11 -5.70 -2.23 6.55
N ALA A 12 -5.45 -2.13 7.86
CA ALA A 12 -4.12 -2.05 8.43
C ALA A 12 -3.69 -3.45 8.88
N ILE A 13 -2.64 -4.00 8.26
CA ILE A 13 -2.12 -5.34 8.58
C ILE A 13 -1.06 -5.24 9.68
N PHE A 14 -0.18 -4.24 9.57
CA PHE A 14 0.86 -3.98 10.55
C PHE A 14 1.26 -2.50 10.50
N VAL A 15 1.45 -1.88 11.66
CA VAL A 15 1.93 -0.51 11.76
C VAL A 15 3.00 -0.46 12.86
N ASN A 16 4.13 0.15 12.54
CA ASN A 16 5.16 0.51 13.50
C ASN A 16 5.34 2.03 13.48
N GLU A 17 4.72 2.70 14.45
CA GLU A 17 4.76 4.16 14.57
C GLU A 17 6.16 4.69 14.87
N GLN A 18 7.02 3.90 15.54
CA GLN A 18 8.38 4.33 15.88
C GLN A 18 9.29 4.40 14.67
N SER A 19 9.16 3.46 13.73
CA SER A 19 9.97 3.44 12.49
C SER A 19 9.29 4.13 11.31
N GLY A 20 8.02 4.50 11.44
CA GLY A 20 7.20 5.02 10.35
C GLY A 20 6.78 3.94 9.34
N PHE A 21 7.10 2.67 9.60
CA PHE A 21 6.82 1.56 8.69
C PHE A 21 5.39 1.06 8.83
N GLY A 22 4.75 0.72 7.71
CA GLY A 22 3.42 0.13 7.71
C GLY A 22 3.21 -0.86 6.58
N ILE A 23 2.25 -1.75 6.79
CA ILE A 23 1.72 -2.72 5.82
C ILE A 23 0.20 -2.57 5.84
N PHE A 24 -0.36 -2.27 4.68
CA PHE A 24 -1.80 -2.04 4.51
C PHE A 24 -2.34 -2.83 3.31
N GLY A 25 -3.62 -3.16 3.37
CA GLY A 25 -4.40 -3.57 2.20
C GLY A 25 -5.06 -2.35 1.57
N ILE A 26 -4.96 -2.23 0.24
CA ILE A 26 -5.69 -1.21 -0.52
C ILE A 26 -6.61 -1.85 -1.56
N VAL A 27 -7.74 -1.21 -1.83
CA VAL A 27 -8.61 -1.52 -2.96
C VAL A 27 -8.31 -0.52 -4.07
N LEU A 28 -7.81 -1.02 -5.20
CA LEU A 28 -7.43 -0.20 -6.34
C LEU A 28 -8.65 0.44 -7.01
N PHE A 29 -8.54 1.74 -7.30
CA PHE A 29 -9.57 2.50 -8.00
C PHE A 29 -9.82 1.95 -9.41
N ASN A 30 -11.08 1.85 -9.81
CA ASN A 30 -11.51 1.36 -11.13
C ASN A 30 -11.13 -0.10 -11.46
N THR A 31 -10.86 -0.93 -10.46
CA THR A 31 -10.65 -2.36 -10.68
C THR A 31 -11.50 -3.17 -9.70
N ASN A 32 -12.23 -4.18 -10.18
CA ASN A 32 -12.83 -5.22 -9.32
C ASN A 32 -11.75 -6.23 -8.85
N GLN A 33 -10.50 -5.77 -8.68
CA GLN A 33 -9.38 -6.63 -8.33
C GLN A 33 -9.37 -6.92 -6.83
N LYS A 34 -8.69 -8.02 -6.49
CA LYS A 34 -8.39 -8.38 -5.10
C LYS A 34 -7.60 -7.24 -4.42
N PRO A 35 -7.75 -7.07 -3.10
CA PRO A 35 -6.96 -6.11 -2.35
C PRO A 35 -5.46 -6.28 -2.62
N LEU A 36 -4.78 -5.18 -2.89
CA LEU A 36 -3.33 -5.14 -3.08
C LEU A 36 -2.66 -4.85 -1.74
N THR A 37 -1.67 -5.66 -1.37
CA THR A 37 -0.86 -5.37 -0.18
C THR A 37 0.22 -4.35 -0.52
N ILE A 38 0.27 -3.25 0.24
CA ILE A 38 1.29 -2.22 0.14
C ILE A 38 2.14 -2.18 1.41
N LYS A 39 3.42 -1.82 1.28
CA LYS A 39 4.33 -1.66 2.42
C LYS A 39 5.35 -0.54 2.21
N GLY A 40 5.78 0.11 3.28
CA GLY A 40 6.78 1.17 3.21
C GLY A 40 6.71 2.15 4.39
N PRO A 41 7.28 3.36 4.24
CA PRO A 41 7.18 4.43 5.25
C PRO A 41 5.79 5.10 5.21
N ILE A 42 4.75 4.32 5.54
CA ILE A 42 3.34 4.66 5.35
C ILE A 42 2.51 4.50 6.64
N SER A 43 3.12 4.58 7.82
CA SER A 43 2.41 4.40 9.10
C SER A 43 1.28 5.41 9.35
N ALA A 44 1.31 6.57 8.67
CA ALA A 44 0.34 7.66 8.85
C ALA A 44 -0.88 7.58 7.92
N LEU A 45 -1.08 6.47 7.20
CA LEU A 45 -2.26 6.30 6.36
C LEU A 45 -3.53 6.15 7.18
N GLU A 46 -4.59 6.81 6.73
CA GLU A 46 -5.92 6.72 7.31
C GLU A 46 -6.72 5.62 6.61
N LEU A 47 -7.44 4.79 7.38
CA LEU A 47 -8.40 3.83 6.82
C LEU A 47 -9.53 4.57 6.10
N GLU A 48 -10.14 3.89 5.13
CA GLU A 48 -11.25 4.40 4.31
C GLU A 48 -10.91 5.69 3.53
N SER A 49 -9.63 6.07 3.49
CA SER A 49 -9.14 7.23 2.77
C SER A 49 -8.49 6.84 1.45
N PHE A 50 -8.67 7.71 0.46
CA PHE A 50 -8.11 7.55 -0.87
C PHE A 50 -6.72 8.17 -0.96
N TYR A 51 -5.79 7.47 -1.62
CA TYR A 51 -4.44 7.94 -1.87
C TYR A 51 -3.95 7.51 -3.26
N GLU A 52 -2.94 8.22 -3.73
CA GLU A 52 -2.07 7.79 -4.81
C GLU A 52 -0.70 7.39 -4.25
N PHE A 53 -0.25 6.18 -4.60
CA PHE A 53 0.99 5.57 -4.15
C PHE A 53 1.95 5.41 -5.32
N THR A 54 3.21 5.79 -5.13
CA THR A 54 4.29 5.54 -6.07
C THR A 54 5.23 4.50 -5.46
N GLY A 55 5.69 3.56 -6.27
CA GLY A 55 6.49 2.45 -5.78
C GLY A 55 6.79 1.37 -6.81
N THR A 56 7.21 0.21 -6.33
CA THR A 56 7.54 -0.94 -7.18
C THR A 56 6.85 -2.20 -6.70
N TYR A 57 6.36 -3.00 -7.65
CA TYR A 57 5.91 -4.35 -7.32
C TYR A 57 7.10 -5.25 -7.00
N ARG A 58 6.97 -6.01 -5.92
CA ARG A 58 7.92 -7.04 -5.50
C ARG A 58 7.16 -8.30 -5.17
N GLU A 59 7.57 -9.40 -5.78
CA GLU A 59 7.07 -10.72 -5.44
C GLU A 59 7.78 -11.22 -4.18
N ASP A 60 7.01 -11.62 -3.18
CA ASP A 60 7.50 -12.30 -1.98
C ASP A 60 7.16 -13.80 -2.08
N PRO A 61 8.13 -14.71 -1.86
CA PRO A 61 7.90 -16.15 -1.97
C PRO A 61 6.83 -16.71 -1.04
N ARG A 62 6.55 -16.04 0.09
CA ARG A 62 5.58 -16.50 1.11
C ARG A 62 4.27 -15.75 1.05
N PHE A 63 4.32 -14.47 0.69
CA PHE A 63 3.19 -13.56 0.80
C PHE A 63 2.66 -13.06 -0.55
N GLY A 64 3.25 -13.54 -1.66
CA GLY A 64 2.84 -13.17 -3.01
C GLY A 64 3.24 -11.74 -3.38
N MET A 65 2.53 -11.16 -4.32
CA MET A 65 2.86 -9.86 -4.90
C MET A 65 2.50 -8.71 -3.96
N GLN A 66 3.48 -7.86 -3.68
CA GLN A 66 3.34 -6.69 -2.82
C GLN A 66 3.82 -5.44 -3.54
N PHE A 67 3.30 -4.28 -3.15
CA PHE A 67 3.73 -3.00 -3.67
C PHE A 67 4.57 -2.26 -2.63
N ALA A 68 5.87 -2.14 -2.89
CA ALA A 68 6.79 -1.40 -2.04
C ALA A 68 6.67 0.10 -2.36
N VAL A 69 6.05 0.85 -1.46
CA VAL A 69 5.78 2.29 -1.58
C VAL A 69 7.03 3.10 -1.27
N SER A 70 7.39 3.99 -2.19
CA SER A 70 8.46 4.99 -2.02
C SER A 70 7.90 6.35 -1.63
N ALA A 71 6.70 6.70 -2.13
CA ALA A 71 6.02 7.96 -1.83
C ALA A 71 4.50 7.81 -1.96
N TYR A 72 3.74 8.69 -1.31
CA TYR A 72 2.29 8.75 -1.43
C TYR A 72 1.76 10.18 -1.33
N ARG A 73 0.59 10.43 -1.90
CA ARG A 73 -0.17 11.67 -1.78
C ARG A 73 -1.65 11.38 -1.57
N ARG A 74 -2.33 12.25 -0.83
CA ARG A 74 -3.80 12.24 -0.68
C ARG A 74 -4.45 12.87 -1.91
#